data_AF-A0A2E7UYZ3-F1
#
_entry.id   AF-A0A2E7UYZ3-F1
#
_cell.length_a   1.000
_cell.length_b   1.000
_cell.length_c   1.000
_cell.angle_alpha   90.00
_cell.angle_beta   90.00
_cell.angle_gamma   90.00
#
_symmetry.space_group_name_H-M   'P 1'
#
loop_
_entity.id
_entity.type
_entity.pdbx_description
1 polymer ?
#
loop_
_entity_poly.entity_id
_entity_poly.type
_entity_poly.pdbx_seq_one_letter_code
_entity_poly.pdbx_strand_id
1 'polypeptide(L)' 'SNHNDPRVDLMRWMHDRAKSVIWLNPEPETFWGTGDSEMLRYLPFCHVAKLCRTVQDLDRIIDDVLKSYIRA' A
#
# COMPACT_ATOMS: atom_id res chain seq x y z
N SER A 1 14.78 4.46 3.27
CA SER A 1 14.67 4.24 4.72
C SER A 1 15.81 3.37 5.26
N ASN A 2 16.12 3.49 6.55
CA ASN A 2 17.39 3.04 7.16
C ASN A 2 18.61 3.50 6.36
N HIS A 3 18.62 4.78 5.96
CA HIS A 3 19.62 5.44 5.11
C HIS A 3 19.76 4.93 3.67
N ASN A 4 18.94 3.97 3.24
CA ASN A 4 18.92 3.51 1.86
C ASN A 4 17.94 4.32 1.00
N ASP A 5 18.22 4.33 -0.31
CA ASP A 5 17.27 4.80 -1.32
C ASP A 5 15.98 3.94 -1.24
N PRO A 6 14.80 4.56 -1.08
CA PRO A 6 13.53 3.84 -1.09
C PRO A 6 13.14 3.22 -2.45
N ARG A 7 13.89 3.45 -3.52
CA ARG A 7 13.67 2.80 -4.83
C ARG A 7 12.25 3.00 -5.36
N VAL A 8 11.80 4.25 -5.33
CA VAL A 8 10.49 4.66 -5.87
C VAL A 8 10.36 4.34 -7.36
N ASP A 9 11.48 4.24 -8.08
CA ASP A 9 11.54 3.75 -9.46
C ASP A 9 10.93 2.35 -9.62
N LEU A 10 11.16 1.45 -8.65
CA LEU A 10 10.62 0.10 -8.67
C LEU A 10 9.12 0.10 -8.35
N MET A 11 8.67 0.96 -7.43
CA MET A 11 7.25 1.11 -7.13
C MET A 11 6.46 1.55 -8.36
N ARG A 12 6.99 2.54 -9.10
CA ARG A 12 6.41 2.95 -10.39
C ARG A 12 6.40 1.80 -11.39
N TRP A 13 7.52 1.09 -11.55
CA TRP A 13 7.60 -0.04 -12.47
C TRP A 13 6.58 -1.15 -12.14
N MET A 14 6.35 -1.44 -10.86
CA MET A 14 5.33 -2.39 -10.41
C MET A 14 3.93 -1.88 -10.71
N HIS A 15 3.64 -0.61 -10.40
CA HIS A 15 2.36 0.03 -10.69
C HIS A 15 2.01 -0.05 -12.18
N ASP A 16 2.96 0.24 -13.07
CA ASP A 16 2.72 0.29 -14.51
C ASP A 16 2.46 -1.10 -15.15
N ARG A 17 2.74 -2.18 -14.43
CA ARG A 17 2.68 -3.56 -14.95
C ARG A 17 1.66 -4.44 -14.23
N ALA A 18 1.41 -4.17 -12.96
CA ALA A 18 0.42 -4.91 -12.18
C ALA A 18 -0.98 -4.43 -12.53
N LYS A 19 -1.96 -5.34 -12.51
CA LYS A 19 -3.38 -4.96 -12.59
C LYS A 19 -3.78 -4.06 -11.40
N SER A 20 -3.14 -4.28 -10.25
CA SER A 20 -3.34 -3.47 -9.05
C SER A 20 -2.20 -3.69 -8.06
N VAL A 21 -1.85 -2.63 -7.35
CA VAL A 21 -0.87 -2.63 -6.26
C VAL A 21 -1.63 -2.35 -4.96
N ILE A 22 -1.66 -3.33 -4.08
CA ILE A 22 -2.33 -3.24 -2.78
C ILE A 22 -1.25 -3.30 -1.70
N TRP A 23 -1.10 -2.22 -0.94
CA TRP A 23 -0.15 -2.11 0.16
C TRP A 23 -0.85 -2.24 1.52
N LEU A 24 -0.52 -3.30 2.25
CA LEU A 24 -1.03 -3.57 3.58
C LEU A 24 0.05 -3.21 4.60
N ASN A 25 -0.09 -2.08 5.29
CA ASN A 25 0.89 -1.64 6.28
C ASN A 25 0.37 -1.95 7.70
N PRO A 26 1.12 -2.63 8.58
CA PRO A 26 0.74 -2.76 9.98
C PRO A 26 0.81 -1.42 10.76
N GLU A 27 1.51 -0.41 10.26
CA GLU A 27 1.61 0.90 10.92
C GLU A 27 0.37 1.76 10.63
N PRO A 28 -0.19 2.45 11.65
CA PRO A 28 -1.28 3.41 11.45
C PRO A 28 -0.87 4.50 10.46
N GLU A 29 -1.83 4.98 9.65
CA GLU A 29 -1.57 5.98 8.59
C GLU A 29 -0.96 7.27 9.13
N THR A 30 -1.26 7.62 10.39
CA THR A 30 -0.67 8.77 11.10
C THR A 30 0.85 8.66 11.30
N PHE A 31 1.43 7.47 11.16
CA PHE A 31 2.86 7.21 11.27
C PHE A 31 3.53 7.15 9.89
N TRP A 32 2.78 7.15 8.80
CA TRP A 32 3.38 7.11 7.47
C TRP A 32 4.14 8.42 7.19
N GLY A 33 5.41 8.30 6.79
CA GLY A 33 6.30 9.45 6.64
C GLY A 33 6.96 9.90 7.95
N THR A 34 6.71 9.20 9.06
CA THR A 34 7.45 9.37 10.31
C THR A 34 8.49 8.26 10.46
N GLY A 35 9.56 8.52 11.22
CA GLY A 35 10.62 7.55 11.43
C GLY A 35 11.26 7.11 10.11
N ASP A 36 11.30 5.80 9.90
CA ASP A 36 11.82 5.16 8.69
C ASP A 36 10.71 4.68 7.74
N SER A 37 9.47 5.14 7.94
CA SER A 37 8.33 4.80 7.08
C SER A 37 8.35 5.65 5.80
N GLU A 38 8.68 5.04 4.66
CA GLU A 38 8.69 5.71 3.35
C GLU A 38 7.31 5.71 2.66
N MET A 39 6.27 5.31 3.40
CA MET A 39 4.96 5.02 2.81
C MET A 39 4.38 6.19 2.01
N LEU A 40 4.59 7.43 2.44
CA LEU A 40 4.11 8.60 1.69
C LEU A 40 4.70 8.70 0.28
N ARG A 41 5.92 8.20 0.06
CA ARG A 41 6.56 8.17 -1.27
C ARG A 41 6.06 7.02 -2.12
N TYR A 42 5.60 5.94 -1.51
CA TYR A 42 5.05 4.77 -2.20
C TYR A 42 3.57 4.93 -2.53
N LEU A 43 2.83 5.71 -1.75
CA LEU A 43 1.40 5.95 -1.90
C LEU A 43 0.93 6.24 -3.33
N PRO A 44 1.61 7.10 -4.13
CA PRO A 44 1.17 7.39 -5.50
C PRO A 44 1.15 6.18 -6.45
N PHE A 45 1.83 5.10 -6.08
CA PHE A 45 1.95 3.88 -6.87
C PHE A 45 1.07 2.74 -6.34
N CYS A 46 0.30 3.00 -5.30
CA CYS A 46 -0.65 2.05 -4.71
C CYS A 46 -2.06 2.37 -5.19
N HIS A 47 -2.77 1.35 -5.68
CA HIS A 47 -4.21 1.45 -5.97
C HIS A 47 -5.01 1.42 -4.67
N VAL A 48 -4.54 0.63 -3.71
CA VAL A 48 -5.05 0.57 -2.34
C VAL A 48 -3.87 0.58 -1.39
N ALA A 49 -3.88 1.46 -0.40
CA ALA A 49 -2.96 1.43 0.73
C ALA A 49 -3.80 1.53 2.01
N LYS A 50 -3.65 0.56 2.93
CA LYS A 50 -4.46 0.50 4.15
C LYS A 50 -3.66 -0.02 5.33
N LEU A 51 -4.03 0.45 6.52
CA LEU A 51 -3.68 -0.20 7.78
C LEU A 51 -4.24 -1.63 7.81
N CYS A 52 -3.38 -2.61 8.07
CA CYS A 52 -3.76 -4.01 8.24
C CYS A 52 -2.89 -4.66 9.32
N ARG A 53 -3.44 -4.89 10.52
CA ARG A 53 -2.71 -5.48 11.65
C ARG A 53 -3.22 -6.86 12.06
N THR A 54 -4.43 -7.19 11.64
CA THR A 54 -5.11 -8.41 12.03
C THR A 54 -5.67 -9.14 10.81
N VAL A 55 -5.99 -10.41 10.96
CA VAL A 55 -6.66 -11.19 9.91
C VAL A 55 -8.05 -10.61 9.60
N GLN A 56 -8.72 -10.05 10.61
CA GLN A 56 -10.01 -9.37 10.44
C GLN A 56 -9.89 -8.08 9.62
N ASP A 57 -8.77 -7.36 9.73
CA ASP A 57 -8.50 -6.22 8.85
C ASP A 57 -8.27 -6.67 7.41
N LEU A 58 -7.49 -7.75 7.23
CA LEU A 58 -7.25 -8.33 5.91
C LEU A 58 -8.57 -8.75 5.25
N ASP A 59 -9.42 -9.47 5.97
CA ASP A 59 -10.72 -9.95 5.49
C ASP A 59 -11.57 -8.80 4.95
N ARG A 60 -11.69 -7.71 5.73
CA ARG A 60 -12.41 -6.50 5.32
C ARG A 60 -11.81 -5.85 4.07
N ILE A 61 -10.49 -5.77 3.99
CA ILE A 61 -9.81 -5.14 2.85
C ILE A 61 -10.02 -5.97 1.58
N ILE A 62 -9.93 -7.30 1.67
CA ILE A 62 -10.19 -8.20 0.55
C ILE A 62 -11.63 -8.04 0.06
N ASP A 63 -12.61 -8.00 0.96
CA ASP A 63 -14.01 -7.75 0.63
C ASP A 63 -14.20 -6.43 -0.13
N ASP A 64 -13.59 -5.34 0.35
CA ASP A 64 -13.72 -4.02 -0.27
C ASP A 64 -13.03 -3.97 -1.66
N VAL A 65 -11.88 -4.62 -1.79
CA VAL A 65 -11.14 -4.76 -3.05
C VAL A 65 -11.94 -5.58 -4.06
N LEU A 66 -12.53 -6.71 -3.67
CA LEU A 66 -13.33 -7.53 -4.58
C LEU A 66 -14.58 -6.78 -5.04
N LYS A 67 -15.24 -6.02 -4.16
CA LYS A 67 -16.39 -5.19 -4.52
C LYS A 67 -16.03 -4.10 -5.52
N SER A 68 -14.84 -3.52 -5.46
CA SER A 68 -14.41 -2.48 -6.40
C SER A 68 -14.17 -3.04 -7.80
N TYR A 69 -13.66 -4.27 -7.93
CA TYR A 69 -13.46 -4.92 -9.23
C TYR A 69 -14.75 -5.45 -9.87
N ILE A 70 -15.76 -5.80 -9.09
CA ILE A 70 -17.04 -6.29 -9.64
C ILE A 70 -17.88 -5.13 -10.20
N ARG A 71 -17.63 -3.90 -9.75
CA ARG A 71 -18.34 -2.69 -10.17
C ARG A 71 -17.70 -1.95 -11.34
N ALA A 72 -16.52 -2.37 -11.78
CA ALA A 72 -15.78 -1.81 -12.92
C ALA A 72 -15.99 -2.67 -14.17
#